data_AF-A0A946YN77-F1
#
_entry.id   AF-A0A946YN77-F1
#
_cell.length_a   1.000
_cell.length_b   1.000
_cell.length_c   1.000
_cell.angle_alpha   90.00
_cell.angle_beta   90.00
_cell.angle_gamma   90.00
#
_symmetry.space_group_name_H-M   'P 1'
#
loop_
_entity.id
_entity.type
_entity.pdbx_description
1 polymer ?
#
loop_
_entity_poly.entity_id
_entity_poly.type
_entity_poly.pdbx_seq_one_letter_code
_entity_poly.pdbx_strand_id
1 'polypeptide(L)'
;NKIWETPEGPGIDTAAVQPHTAGRSARSCESCHDNPKALGYGVEGGRFLLGADKDFVLDLKDSASGKIIPQKTRVQIPGIPGMTHDWSAIVSEDGEQLTSVGSHWPLTGPLPEDKRDAIEKTGVCLGCHQERFNPDFWNKVSTPGVMDSFEHQQFMKKALQAIAAQKK
;
A
#
# COMPACT_ATOMS: atom_id res chain seq x y z
N ASN A 1 -13.08 -12.59 -4.29
CA ASN A 1 -13.46 -11.55 -3.32
C ASN A 1 -14.40 -12.13 -2.28
N LYS A 2 -13.95 -12.30 -1.03
CA LYS A 2 -14.79 -12.49 0.18
C LYS A 2 -13.91 -12.55 1.43
N ILE A 3 -14.01 -11.60 2.39
CA ILE A 3 -13.45 -11.76 3.75
C ILE A 3 -14.41 -11.20 4.81
N TRP A 4 -15.09 -12.08 5.50
CA TRP A 4 -16.14 -11.75 6.44
C TRP A 4 -15.92 -12.56 7.69
N GLU A 5 -15.81 -11.93 8.85
CA GLU A 5 -15.90 -12.63 10.13
C GLU A 5 -16.71 -11.80 11.15
N THR A 6 -16.93 -12.33 12.34
CA THR A 6 -18.20 -12.12 13.06
C THR A 6 -18.00 -11.93 14.58
N PRO A 7 -18.73 -12.55 15.57
CA PRO A 7 -19.11 -11.82 16.80
C PRO A 7 -18.01 -11.28 17.70
N GLU A 8 -16.76 -11.73 17.57
CA GLU A 8 -15.63 -11.15 18.29
C GLU A 8 -14.43 -10.80 17.39
N GLY A 9 -14.55 -10.85 16.05
CA GLY A 9 -13.40 -10.71 15.13
C GLY A 9 -13.77 -10.39 13.67
N PRO A 10 -12.79 -10.19 12.76
CA PRO A 10 -12.88 -9.16 11.72
C PRO A 10 -14.01 -9.31 10.67
N GLY A 11 -15.12 -8.59 10.87
CA GLY A 11 -16.21 -8.37 9.91
C GLY A 11 -16.10 -7.07 9.13
N ILE A 12 -14.93 -6.81 8.56
CA ILE A 12 -14.64 -5.54 7.90
C ILE A 12 -14.98 -5.64 6.41
N ASP A 13 -15.99 -4.88 6.00
CA ASP A 13 -16.34 -4.66 4.59
C ASP A 13 -16.01 -3.24 4.17
N THR A 14 -15.04 -3.11 3.28
CA THR A 14 -14.66 -1.84 2.67
C THR A 14 -15.55 -1.57 1.48
N ALA A 15 -16.23 -0.42 1.44
CA ALA A 15 -17.03 -0.08 0.28
C ALA A 15 -16.17 -0.03 -1.00
N ALA A 16 -16.65 -0.68 -2.07
CA ALA A 16 -16.09 -0.49 -3.41
C ALA A 16 -16.47 0.90 -3.89
N VAL A 17 -15.70 1.91 -3.49
CA VAL A 17 -15.96 3.29 -3.89
C VAL A 17 -15.53 3.45 -5.35
N GLN A 18 -16.41 3.98 -6.19
CA GLN A 18 -15.99 4.38 -7.53
C GLN A 18 -14.86 5.41 -7.42
N PRO A 19 -13.66 5.13 -7.96
CA PRO A 19 -12.56 6.08 -7.91
C PRO A 19 -12.76 7.28 -8.85
N HIS A 20 -13.87 7.31 -9.61
CA HIS A 20 -14.18 8.40 -10.51
C HIS A 20 -14.76 9.60 -9.75
N THR A 21 -13.87 10.51 -9.36
CA THR A 21 -14.04 11.98 -9.42
C THR A 21 -15.47 12.51 -9.19
N ALA A 22 -15.95 12.50 -7.94
CA ALA A 22 -17.03 13.42 -7.54
C ALA A 22 -16.53 14.88 -7.41
N GLY A 23 -15.21 15.10 -7.50
CA GLY A 23 -14.57 16.41 -7.45
C GLY A 23 -14.45 17.08 -8.82
N ARG A 24 -14.44 18.41 -8.84
CA ARG A 24 -14.32 19.24 -10.07
C ARG A 24 -12.95 19.16 -10.74
N SER A 25 -11.93 18.66 -10.05
CA SER A 25 -10.56 18.55 -10.54
C SER A 25 -10.07 17.11 -10.42
N ALA A 26 -9.32 16.66 -11.43
CA ALA A 26 -8.61 15.38 -11.35
C ALA A 26 -7.54 15.42 -10.25
N ARG A 27 -7.34 14.29 -9.57
CA ARG A 27 -6.22 14.13 -8.63
C ARG A 27 -4.90 14.04 -9.40
N SER A 28 -3.80 14.39 -8.74
CA SER A 28 -2.47 14.19 -9.32
C SER A 28 -2.15 12.71 -9.48
N CYS A 29 -1.25 12.37 -10.39
CA CYS A 29 -0.86 10.98 -10.65
C CYS A 29 -0.33 10.30 -9.39
N GLU A 30 0.50 10.99 -8.61
CA GLU A 30 1.15 10.52 -7.38
C GLU A 30 0.11 10.15 -6.32
N SER A 31 -1.01 10.87 -6.27
CA SER A 31 -2.10 10.58 -5.32
C SER A 31 -2.67 9.16 -5.48
N CYS A 32 -2.50 8.52 -6.64
CA CYS A 32 -2.98 7.17 -6.92
C CYS A 32 -1.86 6.17 -7.25
N HIS A 33 -0.79 6.62 -7.91
CA HIS A 33 0.30 5.76 -8.39
C HIS A 33 1.51 5.69 -7.46
N ASP A 34 1.58 6.56 -6.45
CA ASP A 34 2.62 6.54 -5.40
C ASP A 34 1.99 6.48 -4.01
N ASN A 35 0.77 5.91 -3.93
CA ASN A 35 0.00 5.87 -2.71
C ASN A 35 -0.30 4.42 -2.32
N PRO A 36 0.33 3.87 -1.26
CA PRO A 36 0.10 2.49 -0.83
C PRO A 36 -1.37 2.24 -0.46
N LYS A 37 -2.10 3.26 0.00
CA LYS A 37 -3.53 3.16 0.28
C LYS A 37 -4.35 2.95 -0.99
N ALA A 38 -3.95 3.54 -2.11
CA ALA A 38 -4.62 3.36 -3.39
C ALA A 38 -4.40 1.95 -3.97
N LEU A 39 -3.24 1.35 -3.69
CA LEU A 39 -2.90 -0.03 -4.06
C LEU A 39 -3.57 -1.08 -3.16
N GLY A 40 -4.04 -0.67 -1.99
CA GLY A 40 -4.73 -1.54 -1.04
C GLY A 40 -3.88 -1.97 0.15
N TYR A 41 -2.65 -1.48 0.30
CA TYR A 41 -1.76 -1.86 1.41
C TYR A 41 -2.04 -1.10 2.72
N GLY A 42 -3.04 -0.21 2.72
CA GLY A 42 -3.39 0.60 3.89
C GLY A 42 -2.71 1.97 3.92
N VAL A 43 -3.13 2.80 4.87
CA VAL A 43 -2.61 4.16 5.04
C VAL A 43 -1.14 4.08 5.42
N GLU A 44 -0.27 4.76 4.66
CA GLU A 44 1.18 4.68 4.83
C GLU A 44 1.72 3.22 4.85
N GLY A 45 1.13 2.34 4.03
CA GLY A 45 1.51 0.92 3.98
C GLY A 45 1.04 0.09 5.18
N GLY A 46 0.01 0.57 5.90
CA GLY A 46 -0.58 -0.18 7.00
C GLY A 46 0.25 -0.16 8.29
N ARG A 47 1.15 0.81 8.44
CA ARG A 47 2.08 0.87 9.58
C ARG A 47 1.46 1.38 10.88
N PHE A 48 0.31 2.06 10.83
CA PHE A 48 -0.16 2.84 11.97
C PHE A 48 -1.05 2.06 12.93
N LEU A 49 -1.77 1.05 12.45
CA LEU A 49 -2.85 0.43 13.22
C LEU A 49 -2.62 -1.07 13.43
N LEU A 50 -1.35 -1.45 13.43
CA LEU A 50 -0.89 -2.77 13.85
C LEU A 50 -1.10 -2.95 15.37
N GLY A 51 -1.40 -4.18 15.79
CA GLY A 51 -1.57 -4.50 17.21
C GLY A 51 -2.96 -4.22 17.76
N ALA A 52 -3.94 -3.97 16.88
CA ALA A 52 -5.34 -3.79 17.26
C ALA A 52 -5.96 -5.07 17.88
N ASP A 53 -5.26 -6.21 17.80
CA ASP A 53 -5.56 -7.46 18.50
C ASP A 53 -5.27 -7.42 20.01
N LYS A 54 -4.63 -6.35 20.51
CA LYS A 54 -4.18 -6.24 21.90
C LYS A 54 -4.88 -5.10 22.62
N ASP A 55 -5.10 -5.29 23.91
CA ASP A 55 -5.57 -4.24 24.80
C ASP A 55 -4.60 -3.07 24.80
N PHE A 56 -5.13 -1.88 24.52
CA PHE A 56 -4.42 -0.63 24.68
C PHE A 56 -4.64 -0.10 26.10
N VAL A 57 -3.52 0.04 26.81
CA VAL A 57 -3.49 0.70 28.11
C VAL A 57 -2.60 1.94 28.04
N LEU A 58 -3.20 3.10 28.30
CA LEU A 58 -2.51 4.37 28.45
C LEU A 58 -2.25 4.65 29.93
N ASP A 59 -0.99 4.45 30.34
CA ASP A 59 -0.56 4.68 31.71
C ASP A 59 0.96 4.95 31.76
N LEU A 60 1.49 5.29 32.95
CA LEU A 60 2.91 5.44 33.21
C LEU A 60 3.64 4.12 32.94
N LYS A 61 4.61 4.15 32.02
CA LYS A 61 5.44 3.00 31.66
C LYS A 61 6.88 3.24 32.08
N ASP A 62 7.52 2.20 32.56
CA ASP A 62 8.96 2.18 32.74
C ASP A 62 9.62 2.27 31.35
N SER A 63 10.47 3.27 31.15
CA SER A 63 11.05 3.57 29.83
C SER A 63 12.02 2.50 29.34
N ALA A 64 12.63 1.73 30.25
CA ALA A 64 13.58 0.67 29.92
C ALA A 64 12.90 -0.66 29.57
N SER A 65 11.85 -1.04 30.30
CA SER A 65 11.17 -2.32 30.16
C SER A 65 9.82 -2.26 29.44
N GLY A 66 9.26 -1.06 29.26
CA GLY A 66 7.93 -0.84 28.69
C GLY A 66 6.77 -1.32 29.55
N LYS A 67 7.04 -1.82 30.77
CA LYS A 67 6.02 -2.32 31.69
C LYS A 67 5.25 -1.17 32.33
N ILE A 68 3.97 -1.39 32.55
CA ILE A 68 3.11 -0.43 33.24
C ILE A 68 3.49 -0.39 34.73
N ILE A 69 3.69 0.82 35.27
CA ILE A 69 4.17 1.05 36.64
C ILE A 69 3.02 0.91 37.65
N PRO A 70 1.82 1.48 37.42
CA PRO A 70 0.74 1.35 38.39
C PRO A 70 0.24 -0.08 38.54
N GLN A 71 -0.06 -0.44 39.79
CA GLN A 71 -0.59 -1.77 40.15
C GLN A 71 -2.08 -1.93 39.82
N LYS A 72 -2.77 -0.81 39.56
CA LYS A 72 -4.18 -0.78 39.19
C LYS A 72 -4.32 0.01 37.92
N THR A 73 -4.65 -0.67 36.83
CA THR A 73 -4.82 -0.09 35.51
C THR A 73 -6.20 -0.46 34.98
N ARG A 74 -6.66 0.26 33.96
CA ARG A 74 -7.88 -0.05 33.24
C ARG A 74 -7.58 -0.02 31.75
N VAL A 75 -8.10 -0.99 31.01
CA VAL A 75 -8.04 -1.01 29.55
C VAL A 75 -8.85 0.16 28.99
N GLN A 76 -8.24 0.98 28.13
CA GLN A 76 -8.93 2.08 27.45
C GLN A 76 -9.53 1.63 26.13
N ILE A 77 -8.81 0.79 25.37
CA ILE A 77 -9.30 0.22 24.11
C ILE A 77 -9.08 -1.29 24.19
N PRO A 78 -10.14 -2.11 24.24
CA PRO A 78 -9.99 -3.56 24.21
C PRO A 78 -9.41 -4.00 22.88
N GLY A 79 -8.54 -5.01 22.91
CA GLY A 79 -8.09 -5.69 21.70
C GLY A 79 -9.27 -6.32 20.98
N ILE A 80 -9.20 -6.35 19.65
CA ILE A 80 -10.16 -7.00 18.78
C ILE A 80 -9.55 -8.33 18.34
N PRO A 81 -9.99 -9.48 18.90
CA PRO A 81 -9.46 -10.79 18.52
C PRO A 81 -9.37 -10.99 17.00
N GLY A 82 -8.21 -11.43 16.53
CA GLY A 82 -7.96 -11.67 15.10
C GLY A 82 -7.65 -10.41 14.28
N MET A 83 -7.66 -9.22 14.88
CA MET A 83 -7.30 -7.96 14.20
C MET A 83 -5.79 -7.73 14.13
N THR A 84 -5.09 -8.65 13.47
CA THR A 84 -3.61 -8.71 13.40
C THR A 84 -3.01 -7.83 12.30
N HIS A 85 -3.85 -7.19 11.50
CA HIS A 85 -3.45 -6.33 10.39
C HIS A 85 -4.07 -4.93 10.54
N ASP A 86 -3.51 -3.95 9.80
CA ASP A 86 -4.08 -2.61 9.74
C ASP A 86 -5.45 -2.65 9.07
N TRP A 87 -6.48 -2.15 9.76
CA TRP A 87 -7.86 -2.17 9.31
C TRP A 87 -8.14 -1.41 8.01
N SER A 88 -7.19 -0.58 7.57
CA SER A 88 -7.24 0.16 6.32
C SER A 88 -6.58 -0.60 5.17
N ALA A 89 -5.86 -1.69 5.46
CA ALA A 89 -5.32 -2.58 4.45
C ALA A 89 -6.42 -3.50 3.89
N ILE A 90 -6.39 -3.68 2.58
CA ILE A 90 -7.26 -4.56 1.81
C ILE A 90 -6.48 -5.79 1.38
N VAL A 91 -5.20 -5.61 1.04
CA VAL A 91 -4.27 -6.68 0.67
C VAL A 91 -2.93 -6.49 1.40
N SER A 92 -2.21 -7.58 1.65
CA SER A 92 -0.81 -7.53 2.06
C SER A 92 0.09 -7.21 0.86
N GLU A 93 1.36 -6.87 1.14
CA GLU A 93 2.38 -6.72 0.09
C GLU A 93 2.57 -8.00 -0.72
N ASP A 94 2.42 -9.17 -0.09
CA ASP A 94 2.47 -10.49 -0.73
C ASP A 94 1.20 -10.84 -1.52
N GLY A 95 0.22 -9.93 -1.59
CA GLY A 95 -1.01 -10.07 -2.37
C GLY A 95 -2.14 -10.85 -1.67
N GLU A 96 -1.98 -11.24 -0.40
CA GLU A 96 -3.03 -11.87 0.39
C GLU A 96 -4.16 -10.87 0.68
N GLN A 97 -5.42 -11.22 0.43
CA GLN A 97 -6.55 -10.37 0.78
C GLN A 97 -6.73 -10.35 2.32
N LEU A 98 -6.95 -9.18 2.91
CA LEU A 98 -7.08 -8.98 4.37
C LEU A 98 -8.49 -8.57 4.81
N THR A 99 -9.23 -7.83 3.97
CA THR A 99 -10.59 -7.36 4.27
C THR A 99 -11.56 -7.58 3.10
N SER A 100 -12.88 -7.62 3.38
CA SER A 100 -13.88 -7.66 2.30
C SER A 100 -13.89 -6.35 1.54
N VAL A 101 -14.20 -6.42 0.25
CA VAL A 101 -14.41 -5.22 -0.57
C VAL A 101 -15.76 -5.31 -1.26
N GLY A 102 -16.68 -4.40 -0.94
CA GLY A 102 -17.94 -4.22 -1.64
C GLY A 102 -18.74 -5.51 -1.70
N SER A 103 -18.83 -6.19 -0.56
CA SER A 103 -19.32 -7.56 -0.44
C SER A 103 -20.76 -7.81 -0.94
N HIS A 104 -21.50 -6.73 -1.18
CA HIS A 104 -22.86 -6.71 -1.71
C HIS A 104 -22.94 -6.96 -3.22
N TRP A 105 -21.81 -6.86 -3.95
CA TRP A 105 -21.77 -6.94 -5.40
C TRP A 105 -20.84 -8.08 -5.86
N PRO A 106 -21.24 -8.93 -6.83
CA PRO A 106 -20.41 -10.08 -7.24
C PRO A 106 -19.07 -9.72 -7.92
N LEU A 107 -18.98 -8.53 -8.51
CA LEU A 107 -17.84 -8.10 -9.33
C LEU A 107 -16.85 -7.20 -8.59
N THR A 108 -17.06 -6.94 -7.31
CA THR A 108 -16.15 -6.15 -6.49
C THR A 108 -14.97 -7.00 -6.01
N GLY A 109 -13.92 -6.34 -5.57
CA GLY A 109 -12.76 -7.00 -4.99
C GLY A 109 -11.58 -6.04 -4.81
N PRO A 110 -10.50 -6.52 -4.19
CA PRO A 110 -9.22 -5.82 -4.23
C PRO A 110 -8.78 -5.57 -5.68
N LEU A 111 -8.01 -4.50 -5.90
CA LEU A 111 -7.36 -4.26 -7.17
C LEU A 111 -6.50 -5.49 -7.53
N PRO A 112 -6.63 -6.13 -8.70
CA PRO A 112 -5.88 -7.34 -9.04
C PRO A 112 -4.35 -7.15 -9.02
N GLU A 113 -3.61 -8.23 -8.73
CA GLU A 113 -2.15 -8.22 -8.62
C GLU A 113 -1.46 -7.70 -9.88
N ASP A 114 -1.86 -8.19 -11.07
CA ASP A 114 -1.31 -7.72 -12.36
C ASP A 114 -1.48 -6.21 -12.58
N LYS A 115 -2.51 -5.61 -11.98
CA LYS A 115 -2.75 -4.16 -12.00
C LYS A 115 -1.91 -3.43 -10.96
N ARG A 116 -1.74 -3.99 -9.77
CA ARG A 116 -0.84 -3.43 -8.74
C ARG A 116 0.59 -3.43 -9.26
N ASP A 117 1.07 -4.54 -9.81
CA ASP A 117 2.39 -4.65 -10.44
C ASP A 117 2.60 -3.62 -11.55
N ALA A 118 1.56 -3.35 -12.35
CA ALA A 118 1.64 -2.37 -13.42
C ALA A 118 1.78 -0.93 -12.87
N ILE A 119 1.18 -0.64 -11.72
CA ILE A 119 1.26 0.67 -11.05
C ILE A 119 2.56 0.81 -10.27
N GLU A 120 3.00 -0.24 -9.58
CA GLU A 120 4.20 -0.28 -8.73
C GLU A 120 5.51 -0.31 -9.50
N LYS A 121 5.47 -0.57 -10.80
CA LYS A 121 6.56 -0.24 -11.73
C LYS A 121 6.74 1.27 -11.77
N THR A 122 7.37 1.79 -10.72
CA THR A 122 7.71 3.18 -10.50
C THR A 122 8.46 3.73 -11.73
N GLY A 123 8.03 4.90 -12.21
CA GLY A 123 8.55 5.52 -13.45
C GLY A 123 7.78 5.20 -14.73
N VAL A 124 6.82 4.27 -14.73
CA VAL A 124 5.92 4.02 -15.89
C VAL A 124 5.04 5.23 -16.21
N CYS A 125 4.83 6.15 -15.27
CA CYS A 125 4.16 7.42 -15.54
C CYS A 125 4.91 8.26 -16.59
N LEU A 126 6.25 8.25 -16.61
CA LEU A 126 7.04 8.86 -17.68
C LEU A 126 6.80 8.12 -19.01
N GLY A 127 6.72 6.80 -18.92
CA GLY A 127 6.22 5.84 -19.92
C GLY A 127 4.97 6.27 -20.67
N CYS A 128 3.94 6.67 -19.92
CA CYS A 128 2.58 6.82 -20.44
C CYS A 128 2.03 8.25 -20.37
N HIS A 129 2.75 9.22 -19.79
CA HIS A 129 2.30 10.62 -19.67
C HIS A 129 3.28 11.66 -20.21
N GLN A 130 4.60 11.49 -20.07
CA GLN A 130 5.57 12.49 -20.52
C GLN A 130 6.21 12.10 -21.84
N GLU A 131 6.84 10.93 -21.89
CA GLU A 131 7.61 10.47 -23.04
C GLU A 131 6.83 9.48 -23.92
N ARG A 132 5.55 9.23 -23.61
CA ARG A 132 4.72 8.17 -24.24
C ARG A 132 4.66 8.17 -25.76
N PHE A 133 4.77 9.35 -26.37
CA PHE A 133 4.71 9.54 -27.82
C PHE A 133 6.05 9.98 -28.39
N ASN A 134 7.13 9.83 -27.64
CA ASN A 134 8.48 10.20 -28.06
C ASN A 134 9.27 8.93 -28.43
N PRO A 135 9.14 8.42 -29.67
CA PRO A 135 9.85 7.22 -30.10
C PRO A 135 11.37 7.40 -30.02
N ASP A 136 11.88 8.61 -30.24
CA ASP A 136 13.31 8.90 -30.15
C ASP A 136 13.85 8.77 -28.73
N PHE A 137 13.04 9.10 -27.72
CA PHE A 137 13.37 8.86 -26.32
C PHE A 137 13.43 7.35 -26.03
N TRP A 138 12.36 6.60 -26.38
CA TRP A 138 12.30 5.17 -26.10
C TRP A 138 13.37 4.36 -26.82
N ASN A 139 13.71 4.74 -28.06
CA ASN A 139 14.81 4.10 -28.80
C ASN A 139 16.18 4.27 -28.12
N LYS A 140 16.35 5.30 -27.28
CA LYS A 140 17.61 5.56 -26.56
C LYS A 140 17.67 4.87 -25.20
N VAL A 141 16.53 4.70 -24.52
CA VAL A 141 16.51 4.25 -23.11
C VAL A 141 15.91 2.86 -22.90
N SER A 142 15.16 2.33 -23.86
CA SER A 142 14.57 1.00 -23.76
C SER A 142 15.47 -0.07 -24.38
N THR A 143 15.39 -1.29 -23.84
CA THR A 143 15.97 -2.49 -24.42
C THR A 143 14.86 -3.53 -24.59
N PRO A 144 14.79 -4.25 -25.72
CA PRO A 144 13.81 -5.30 -25.90
C PRO A 144 13.98 -6.42 -24.86
N GLY A 145 12.86 -6.88 -24.29
CA GLY A 145 12.83 -7.99 -23.32
C GLY A 145 12.29 -7.60 -21.96
N VAL A 146 12.34 -8.55 -21.02
CA VAL A 146 12.01 -8.35 -19.60
C VAL A 146 13.30 -8.49 -18.82
N MET A 147 13.57 -7.54 -17.92
CA MET A 147 14.73 -7.61 -17.03
C MET A 147 14.39 -8.39 -15.76
N ASP A 148 15.30 -9.24 -15.32
CA ASP A 148 15.26 -9.79 -13.96
C ASP A 148 15.72 -8.76 -12.91
N SER A 149 15.63 -9.13 -11.63
CA SER A 149 15.98 -8.22 -10.53
C SER A 149 17.45 -7.79 -10.54
N PHE A 150 18.37 -8.67 -10.96
CA PHE A 150 19.79 -8.34 -11.04
C PHE A 150 20.06 -7.38 -12.19
N GLU A 151 19.49 -7.64 -13.36
CA GLU A 151 19.57 -6.79 -14.54
C GLU A 151 19.00 -5.40 -14.27
N HIS A 152 17.87 -5.31 -13.56
CA HIS A 152 17.26 -4.05 -13.17
C HIS A 152 18.14 -3.24 -12.22
N GLN A 153 18.77 -3.88 -11.23
CA GLN A 153 19.72 -3.21 -10.33
C GLN A 153 20.93 -2.65 -11.08
N GLN A 154 21.46 -3.38 -12.07
CA GLN A 154 22.56 -2.88 -12.91
C GLN A 154 22.12 -1.70 -13.77
N PHE A 155 20.92 -1.73 -14.34
CA PHE A 155 20.35 -0.61 -15.08
C PHE A 155 20.23 0.65 -14.20
N MET A 156 19.66 0.53 -13.00
CA MET A 156 19.52 1.66 -12.08
C MET A 156 20.87 2.22 -11.62
N LYS A 157 21.85 1.35 -11.33
CA LYS A 157 23.22 1.77 -11.00
C LYS A 157 23.84 2.60 -12.13
N LYS A 158 23.69 2.16 -13.38
CA LYS A 158 24.18 2.88 -14.56
C LYS A 158 23.50 4.25 -14.72
N ALA A 159 22.19 4.33 -14.53
CA ALA A 159 21.43 5.58 -14.59
C ALA A 159 21.92 6.58 -13.53
N LEU A 160 22.07 6.13 -12.28
CA LEU A 160 22.58 6.96 -11.18
C LEU A 160 24.02 7.45 -11.42
N GLN A 161 24.89 6.60 -11.96
CA GLN A 161 26.26 6.99 -12.33
C GLN A 161 26.28 8.06 -13.44
N ALA A 162 25.41 7.94 -14.44
CA ALA A 162 25.29 8.95 -15.49
C ALA A 162 24.80 10.29 -14.95
N ILE A 163 23.84 10.29 -14.02
CA ILE A 163 23.37 11.51 -13.34
C ILE A 163 24.50 12.12 -12.48
N ALA A 164 25.22 11.29 -11.73
CA ALA A 164 26.36 11.74 -10.92
C ALA A 164 27.44 12.41 -11.78
N ALA A 165 27.73 11.87 -12.96
CA ALA A 165 28.71 12.45 -13.90
C ALA A 165 28.28 13.80 -14.49
N GLN A 166 26.99 14.12 -14.51
CA GLN A 166 26.47 15.42 -14.96
C GLN A 166 26.58 16.52 -13.91
N LYS A 167 26.72 16.15 -12.63
CA LYS A 167 26.96 17.09 -11.53
C LYS A 167 28.46 17.28 -11.34
N LYS A 168 29.07 18.09 -12.21
CA LYS A 168 30.38 18.70 -11.96
C LYS A 168 30.24 19.97 -11.14
#